data_AF-A0A9E3SEI7-F1
#
_entry.id   AF-A0A9E3SEI7-F1
#
_cell.length_a   1.000
_cell.length_b   1.000
_cell.length_c   1.000
_cell.angle_alpha   90.00
_cell.angle_beta   90.00
_cell.angle_gamma   90.00
#
_symmetry.space_group_name_H-M   'P 1'
#
loop_
_entity.id
_entity.type
_entity.pdbx_description
1 polymer ?
#
loop_
_entity_poly.entity_id
_entity_poly.type
_entity_poly.pdbx_seq_one_letter_code
_entity_poly.pdbx_strand_id
1 'polypeptide(L)'
;EINRMVIVGELLKRAMKGEIDLLTPAKAVGAELMSIPDFGSVSTDYFEIKKKMLVNFKKSILMVAGAAIQKYMDKFADEQEIMIALADMIILTYAAESSLLRTEKLSETFAEDKLALYKDMTDVFFYDVAGKINKSGVDAVNAFATGDEHQAMLMGMRRFTKAPNVNSIAARRRIADYMIEKNQYPF
;
A
#
# COMPACT_ATOMS: atom_id res chain seq x y z
N GLU A 1 8.29 -8.50 15.82
CA GLU A 1 7.37 -9.62 15.50
C GLU A 1 6.01 -9.43 16.19
N ILE A 2 5.93 -9.36 17.53
CA ILE A 2 4.66 -9.26 18.27
C ILE A 2 3.73 -8.16 17.78
N ASN A 3 4.21 -6.92 17.64
CA ASN A 3 3.36 -5.80 17.17
C ASN A 3 2.79 -6.03 15.77
N ARG A 4 3.53 -6.72 14.88
CA ARG A 4 3.05 -7.06 13.53
C ARG A 4 1.89 -8.05 13.59
N MET A 5 2.03 -9.08 14.44
CA MET A 5 0.96 -10.05 14.69
C MET A 5 -0.30 -9.37 15.24
N VAL A 6 -0.12 -8.43 16.18
CA VAL A 6 -1.24 -7.68 16.80
C VAL A 6 -1.97 -6.82 15.78
N ILE A 7 -1.28 -6.18 14.82
CA ILE A 7 -1.91 -5.36 13.76
C ILE A 7 -2.96 -6.18 12.99
N VAL A 8 -2.58 -7.36 12.51
CA VAL A 8 -3.48 -8.21 11.72
C VAL A 8 -4.54 -8.86 12.61
N GLY A 9 -4.14 -9.38 13.77
CA GLY A 9 -5.05 -10.06 14.70
C GLY A 9 -6.17 -9.14 15.22
N GLU A 10 -5.86 -7.89 15.55
CA GLU A 10 -6.86 -6.92 16.01
C GLU A 10 -7.83 -6.52 14.88
N LEU A 11 -7.34 -6.34 13.65
CA LEU A 11 -8.20 -6.06 12.49
C LEU A 11 -9.21 -7.19 12.26
N LEU A 12 -8.76 -8.45 12.33
CA LEU A 12 -9.63 -9.62 12.20
C LEU A 12 -10.64 -9.71 13.32
N LYS A 13 -10.20 -9.49 14.56
CA LYS A 13 -11.08 -9.50 15.73
C LYS A 13 -12.19 -8.46 15.61
N ARG A 14 -11.88 -7.25 15.15
CA ARG A 14 -12.88 -6.20 14.91
C ARG A 14 -13.84 -6.58 13.78
N ALA A 15 -13.34 -7.22 12.73
CA ALA A 15 -14.19 -7.71 11.65
C ALA A 15 -15.16 -8.82 12.08
N MET A 16 -14.70 -9.77 12.90
CA MET A 16 -15.55 -10.83 13.46
C MET A 16 -16.64 -10.27 14.40
N LYS A 17 -16.36 -9.16 15.09
CA LYS A 17 -17.34 -8.46 15.90
C LYS A 17 -18.30 -7.57 15.10
N GLY A 18 -18.09 -7.41 13.79
CA GLY A 18 -18.85 -6.51 12.94
C GLY A 18 -18.55 -5.02 13.17
N GLU A 19 -17.46 -4.69 13.87
CA GLU A 19 -17.04 -3.29 14.09
C GLU A 19 -16.42 -2.68 12.82
N ILE A 20 -15.85 -3.51 11.94
CA ILE A 20 -15.26 -3.13 10.66
C ILE A 20 -15.64 -4.16 9.60
N ASP A 21 -16.21 -3.72 8.48
CA ASP A 21 -16.46 -4.62 7.35
C ASP A 21 -15.18 -4.84 6.52
N LEU A 22 -14.52 -5.98 6.72
CA LEU A 22 -13.38 -6.41 5.91
C LEU A 22 -13.75 -7.45 4.84
N LEU A 23 -14.83 -8.20 5.05
CA LEU A 23 -15.19 -9.33 4.20
C LEU A 23 -15.85 -8.89 2.90
N THR A 24 -16.74 -7.89 2.94
CA THR A 24 -17.38 -7.39 1.72
C THR A 24 -16.37 -6.76 0.77
N PRO A 25 -15.45 -5.87 1.23
CA PRO A 25 -14.41 -5.32 0.37
C PRO A 25 -13.45 -6.38 -0.18
N ALA A 26 -13.06 -7.38 0.63
CA ALA A 26 -12.18 -8.46 0.17
C ALA A 26 -12.83 -9.30 -0.94
N LYS A 27 -14.11 -9.64 -0.80
CA LYS A 27 -14.88 -10.34 -1.85
C LYS A 27 -15.00 -9.51 -3.13
N ALA A 28 -15.24 -8.20 -3.00
CA ALA A 28 -15.31 -7.30 -4.14
C ALA A 28 -13.98 -7.24 -4.90
N VAL A 29 -12.85 -7.18 -4.19
CA VAL A 29 -11.52 -7.22 -4.81
C VAL A 29 -11.26 -8.57 -5.49
N GLY A 30 -11.66 -9.69 -4.88
CA GLY A 30 -11.58 -11.00 -5.51
C GLY A 30 -12.35 -11.08 -6.83
N ALA A 31 -13.57 -10.51 -6.86
CA ALA A 31 -14.37 -10.43 -8.09
C ALA A 31 -13.72 -9.52 -9.16
N GLU A 32 -13.06 -8.43 -8.76
CA GLU A 32 -12.35 -7.52 -9.67
C GLU A 32 -11.16 -8.17 -10.39
N LEU A 33 -10.56 -9.22 -9.82
CA LEU A 33 -9.48 -9.98 -10.48
C LEU A 33 -9.98 -10.82 -11.64
N MET A 34 -11.23 -11.26 -11.58
CA MET A 34 -11.87 -12.09 -12.59
C MET A 34 -12.53 -11.26 -13.69
N SER A 35 -12.64 -9.95 -13.51
CA SER A 35 -13.20 -9.03 -14.49
C SER A 35 -12.11 -8.36 -15.33
N ILE A 36 -12.52 -7.80 -16.47
CA ILE A 36 -11.63 -7.00 -17.30
C ILE A 36 -11.18 -5.78 -16.47
N PRO A 37 -9.85 -5.52 -16.39
CA PRO A 37 -9.35 -4.35 -15.69
C PRO A 37 -9.97 -3.06 -16.19
N ASP A 38 -10.68 -2.36 -15.31
CA ASP A 38 -11.04 -0.98 -15.56
C ASP A 38 -9.83 -0.09 -15.27
N PHE A 39 -9.35 0.60 -16.29
CA PHE A 39 -8.24 1.56 -16.16
C PHE A 39 -8.74 2.93 -15.67
N GLY A 40 -10.06 3.16 -15.69
CA GLY A 40 -10.70 4.43 -15.34
C GLY A 40 -10.25 5.59 -16.23
N SER A 41 -10.73 6.79 -15.91
CA SER A 41 -10.18 8.01 -16.50
C SER A 41 -8.74 8.22 -16.01
N VAL A 42 -7.88 8.67 -16.92
CA VAL A 42 -6.54 9.14 -16.58
C VAL A 42 -6.69 10.55 -16.04
N SER A 43 -6.65 10.69 -14.72
CA SER A 43 -6.53 12.01 -14.10
C SER A 43 -5.11 12.54 -14.27
N THR A 44 -5.01 13.84 -14.50
CA THR A 44 -3.75 14.60 -14.50
C THR A 44 -3.48 15.27 -13.16
N ASP A 45 -4.43 15.21 -12.21
CA ASP A 45 -4.25 15.77 -10.87
C ASP A 45 -3.29 14.91 -10.04
N TYR A 46 -2.31 15.56 -9.44
CA TYR A 46 -1.26 14.91 -8.66
C TYR A 46 -1.83 14.11 -7.48
N PHE A 47 -2.76 14.69 -6.72
CA PHE A 47 -3.30 14.06 -5.51
C PHE A 47 -4.27 12.94 -5.85
N GLU A 48 -5.09 13.07 -6.90
CA GLU A 48 -5.96 12.01 -7.39
C GLU A 48 -5.17 10.78 -7.84
N ILE A 49 -4.06 10.96 -8.56
CA ILE A 49 -3.17 9.86 -8.96
C ILE A 49 -2.67 9.11 -7.71
N LYS A 50 -2.19 9.83 -6.69
CA LYS A 50 -1.68 9.22 -5.45
C LYS A 50 -2.78 8.56 -4.62
N LYS A 51 -3.97 9.16 -4.54
CA LYS A 51 -5.14 8.56 -3.87
C LYS A 51 -5.55 7.26 -4.57
N LYS A 52 -5.51 7.20 -5.90
CA LYS A 52 -5.75 5.97 -6.66
C LYS A 52 -4.70 4.89 -6.33
N MET A 53 -3.44 5.25 -6.19
CA MET A 53 -2.40 4.31 -5.73
C MET A 53 -2.69 3.78 -4.31
N LEU A 54 -3.11 4.62 -3.38
CA LEU A 54 -3.48 4.19 -2.02
C LEU A 54 -4.66 3.21 -2.02
N VAL A 55 -5.69 3.48 -2.81
CA VAL A 55 -6.81 2.55 -2.99
C VAL A 55 -6.30 1.21 -3.48
N ASN A 56 -5.39 1.20 -4.45
CA ASN A 56 -4.82 -0.05 -4.96
C ASN A 56 -3.95 -0.77 -3.91
N PHE A 57 -3.14 -0.07 -3.12
CA PHE A 57 -2.41 -0.69 -2.01
C PHE A 57 -3.37 -1.37 -1.03
N LYS A 58 -4.47 -0.71 -0.66
CA LYS A 58 -5.52 -1.29 0.20
C LYS A 58 -6.18 -2.52 -0.46
N LYS A 59 -6.44 -2.48 -1.78
CA LYS A 59 -6.93 -3.65 -2.53
C LYS A 59 -5.95 -4.82 -2.48
N SER A 60 -4.64 -4.57 -2.62
CA SER A 60 -3.63 -5.64 -2.51
C SER A 60 -3.63 -6.31 -1.14
N ILE A 61 -3.80 -5.54 -0.06
CA ILE A 61 -3.90 -6.08 1.31
C ILE A 61 -5.18 -6.92 1.45
N LEU A 62 -6.32 -6.39 1.03
CA LEU A 62 -7.60 -7.09 1.11
C LEU A 62 -7.62 -8.39 0.29
N MET A 63 -6.99 -8.39 -0.88
CA MET A 63 -6.83 -9.56 -1.72
C MET A 63 -6.05 -10.67 -1.01
N VAL A 64 -4.85 -10.35 -0.50
CA VAL A 64 -3.98 -11.33 0.17
C VAL A 64 -4.62 -11.80 1.47
N ALA A 65 -5.14 -10.88 2.29
CA ALA A 65 -5.78 -11.20 3.55
C ALA A 65 -7.03 -12.06 3.34
N GLY A 66 -7.92 -11.65 2.42
CA GLY A 66 -9.16 -12.38 2.13
C GLY A 66 -8.91 -13.82 1.71
N ALA A 67 -7.99 -14.03 0.76
CA ALA A 67 -7.66 -15.37 0.27
C ALA A 67 -6.95 -16.22 1.35
N ALA A 68 -6.01 -15.64 2.11
CA ALA A 68 -5.33 -16.35 3.18
C ALA A 68 -6.30 -16.76 4.31
N ILE A 69 -7.17 -15.85 4.76
CA ILE A 69 -8.20 -16.14 5.76
C ILE A 69 -9.14 -17.22 5.24
N GLN A 70 -9.58 -17.16 3.99
CA GLN A 70 -10.46 -18.17 3.40
C GLN A 70 -9.78 -19.54 3.31
N LYS A 71 -8.47 -19.60 3.08
CA LYS A 71 -7.72 -20.86 2.99
C LYS A 71 -7.45 -21.49 4.35
N TYR A 72 -6.98 -20.70 5.32
CA TYR A 72 -6.55 -21.21 6.63
C TYR A 72 -7.64 -21.18 7.69
N MET A 73 -8.67 -20.35 7.50
CA MET A 73 -9.81 -20.20 8.40
C MET A 73 -9.33 -20.00 9.85
N ASP A 74 -9.79 -20.83 10.78
CA ASP A 74 -9.44 -20.75 12.21
C ASP A 74 -7.93 -20.93 12.47
N LYS A 75 -7.18 -21.50 11.52
CA LYS A 75 -5.73 -21.70 11.61
C LYS A 75 -4.91 -20.50 11.10
N PHE A 76 -5.55 -19.45 10.58
CA PHE A 76 -4.84 -18.30 10.04
C PHE A 76 -3.88 -17.65 11.05
N ALA A 77 -4.23 -17.67 12.34
CA ALA A 77 -3.39 -17.12 13.40
C ALA A 77 -2.05 -17.87 13.59
N ASP A 78 -1.96 -19.12 13.11
CA ASP A 78 -0.75 -19.93 13.18
C ASP A 78 0.23 -19.59 12.03
N GLU A 79 -0.26 -18.97 10.95
CA GLU A 79 0.52 -18.59 9.77
C GLU A 79 1.24 -17.24 9.97
N GLN A 80 2.18 -17.20 10.92
CA GLN A 80 2.80 -15.95 11.37
C GLN A 80 3.54 -15.20 10.27
N GLU A 81 4.17 -15.89 9.33
CA GLU A 81 4.90 -15.30 8.22
C GLU A 81 3.96 -14.55 7.26
N ILE A 82 2.78 -15.12 7.00
CA ILE A 82 1.73 -14.47 6.19
C ILE A 82 1.19 -13.25 6.95
N MET A 83 0.97 -13.37 8.26
CA MET A 83 0.55 -12.24 9.10
C MET A 83 1.59 -11.12 9.13
N ILE A 84 2.88 -11.45 9.20
CA ILE A 84 3.97 -10.48 9.15
C ILE A 84 4.02 -9.77 7.80
N ALA A 85 3.87 -10.50 6.70
CA ALA A 85 3.82 -9.92 5.35
C ALA A 85 2.65 -8.94 5.20
N LEU A 86 1.45 -9.32 5.67
CA LEU A 86 0.27 -8.45 5.69
C LEU A 86 0.47 -7.22 6.57
N ALA A 87 1.05 -7.40 7.76
CA ALA A 87 1.35 -6.29 8.66
C ALA A 87 2.31 -5.28 8.00
N ASP A 88 3.36 -5.74 7.32
CA ASP A 88 4.29 -4.86 6.62
C ASP A 88 3.58 -4.10 5.49
N MET A 89 2.70 -4.74 4.72
CA MET A 89 1.88 -4.06 3.70
C MET A 89 0.98 -2.98 4.32
N ILE A 90 0.34 -3.27 5.46
CA ILE A 90 -0.52 -2.33 6.19
C ILE A 90 0.28 -1.13 6.71
N ILE A 91 1.43 -1.38 7.34
CA ILE A 91 2.30 -0.33 7.89
C ILE A 91 2.76 0.62 6.77
N LEU A 92 3.22 0.07 5.65
CA LEU A 92 3.68 0.86 4.51
C LEU A 92 2.54 1.67 3.89
N THR A 93 1.36 1.09 3.76
CA THR A 93 0.17 1.77 3.24
C THR A 93 -0.26 2.91 4.16
N TYR A 94 -0.27 2.69 5.47
CA TYR A 94 -0.59 3.72 6.46
C TYR A 94 0.40 4.90 6.43
N ALA A 95 1.70 4.60 6.35
CA ALA A 95 2.73 5.63 6.22
C ALA A 95 2.56 6.43 4.91
N ALA A 96 2.23 5.76 3.80
CA ALA A 96 2.05 6.42 2.50
C ALA A 96 0.82 7.33 2.50
N GLU A 97 -0.28 6.86 3.09
CA GLU A 97 -1.49 7.68 3.27
C GLU A 97 -1.20 8.91 4.14
N SER A 98 -0.47 8.72 5.24
CA SER A 98 -0.08 9.80 6.14
C SER A 98 0.80 10.85 5.43
N SER A 99 1.79 10.42 4.63
CA SER A 99 2.65 11.35 3.88
C SER A 99 1.88 12.11 2.80
N LEU A 100 0.93 11.45 2.13
CA LEU A 100 0.11 12.08 1.10
C LEU A 100 -0.79 13.15 1.70
N LEU A 101 -1.55 12.81 2.74
CA LEU A 101 -2.48 13.73 3.38
C LEU A 101 -1.76 14.92 4.01
N ARG A 102 -0.55 14.73 4.54
CA ARG A 102 0.30 15.83 5.00
C ARG A 102 0.69 16.75 3.84
N THR A 103 1.14 16.19 2.72
CA THR A 103 1.56 16.98 1.55
C THR A 103 0.37 17.73 0.93
N GLU A 104 -0.80 17.10 0.88
CA GLU A 104 -2.04 17.72 0.43
C GLU A 104 -2.41 18.91 1.32
N LYS A 105 -2.44 18.72 2.64
CA LYS A 105 -2.69 19.82 3.58
C LYS A 105 -1.68 20.96 3.47
N LEU A 106 -0.40 20.65 3.25
CA LEU A 106 0.64 21.67 3.09
C LEU A 106 0.50 22.44 1.77
N SER A 107 -0.10 21.83 0.74
CA SER A 107 -0.32 22.51 -0.55
C SER A 107 -1.29 23.69 -0.46
N GLU A 108 -2.15 23.71 0.56
CA GLU A 108 -3.07 24.83 0.84
C GLU A 108 -2.34 26.07 1.40
N THR A 109 -1.11 25.91 1.92
CA THR A 109 -0.41 26.97 2.66
C THR A 109 0.99 27.29 2.15
N PHE A 110 1.68 26.34 1.51
CA PHE A 110 3.05 26.51 1.05
C PHE A 110 3.10 27.00 -0.40
N ALA A 111 4.05 27.90 -0.67
CA ALA A 111 4.40 28.27 -2.04
C ALA A 111 4.95 27.06 -2.82
N GLU A 112 4.82 27.08 -4.15
CA GLU A 112 5.13 25.95 -5.03
C GLU A 112 6.57 25.41 -4.83
N ASP A 113 7.57 26.29 -4.70
CA ASP A 113 8.96 25.87 -4.51
C ASP A 113 9.17 25.06 -3.22
N LYS A 114 8.52 25.46 -2.13
CA LYS A 114 8.59 24.73 -0.86
C LYS A 114 7.77 23.44 -0.94
N LEU A 115 6.60 23.48 -1.58
CA LEU A 115 5.74 22.31 -1.78
C LEU A 115 6.41 21.25 -2.66
N ALA A 116 7.22 21.65 -3.64
CA ALA A 116 7.94 20.75 -4.55
C ALA A 116 8.82 19.74 -3.80
N LEU A 117 9.47 20.14 -2.70
CA LEU A 117 10.26 19.23 -1.87
C LEU A 117 9.39 18.20 -1.13
N TYR A 118 8.18 18.56 -0.69
CA TYR A 118 7.24 17.62 -0.08
C TYR A 118 6.63 16.66 -1.11
N LYS A 119 6.38 17.15 -2.34
CA LYS A 119 6.01 16.30 -3.48
C LYS A 119 7.14 15.32 -3.81
N ASP A 120 8.40 15.77 -3.87
CA ASP A 120 9.56 14.89 -4.07
C ASP A 120 9.65 13.79 -3.00
N MET A 121 9.50 14.14 -1.72
CA MET A 121 9.50 13.16 -0.62
C MET A 121 8.36 12.14 -0.77
N THR A 122 7.16 12.61 -1.08
CA THR A 122 5.98 11.76 -1.29
C THR A 122 6.15 10.85 -2.51
N ASP A 123 6.67 11.37 -3.62
CA ASP A 123 6.91 10.61 -4.85
C ASP A 123 7.90 9.49 -4.64
N VAL A 124 9.05 9.80 -4.03
CA VAL A 124 10.07 8.80 -3.68
C VAL A 124 9.49 7.75 -2.74
N PHE A 125 8.74 8.17 -1.71
CA PHE A 125 8.18 7.23 -0.75
C PHE A 125 7.15 6.30 -1.40
N PHE A 126 6.20 6.82 -2.17
CA PHE A 126 5.20 6.03 -2.89
C PHE A 126 5.84 5.03 -3.87
N TYR A 127 6.87 5.45 -4.59
CA TYR A 127 7.61 4.58 -5.50
C TYR A 127 8.27 3.41 -4.77
N ASP A 128 8.98 3.69 -3.68
CA ASP A 128 9.67 2.67 -2.88
C ASP A 128 8.67 1.73 -2.18
N VAL A 129 7.60 2.27 -1.58
CA VAL A 129 6.62 1.46 -0.86
C VAL A 129 5.81 0.56 -1.78
N ALA A 130 5.53 0.99 -3.02
CA ALA A 130 4.86 0.16 -4.01
C ALA A 130 5.65 -1.14 -4.26
N GLY A 131 6.97 -1.02 -4.44
CA GLY A 131 7.85 -2.19 -4.61
C GLY A 131 7.89 -3.09 -3.37
N LYS A 132 7.94 -2.51 -2.17
CA LYS A 132 7.95 -3.27 -0.90
C LYS A 132 6.63 -4.00 -0.64
N ILE A 133 5.50 -3.32 -0.84
CA ILE A 133 4.15 -3.93 -0.73
C ILE A 133 4.02 -5.08 -1.72
N ASN A 134 4.49 -4.90 -2.97
CA ASN A 134 4.49 -5.97 -3.97
C ASN A 134 5.29 -7.19 -3.50
N LYS A 135 6.50 -6.96 -2.98
CA LYS A 135 7.36 -8.04 -2.50
C LYS A 135 6.70 -8.81 -1.36
N SER A 136 6.23 -8.12 -0.32
CA SER A 136 5.56 -8.77 0.82
C SER A 136 4.31 -9.54 0.39
N GLY A 137 3.47 -8.96 -0.47
CA GLY A 137 2.26 -9.62 -0.94
C GLY A 137 2.53 -10.82 -1.87
N VAL A 138 3.53 -10.71 -2.76
CA VAL A 138 3.96 -11.85 -3.60
C VAL A 138 4.52 -12.98 -2.74
N ASP A 139 5.32 -12.68 -1.72
CA ASP A 139 5.86 -13.71 -0.82
C ASP A 139 4.74 -14.43 -0.07
N ALA A 140 3.72 -13.70 0.42
CA ALA A 140 2.54 -14.29 1.02
C ALA A 140 1.75 -15.16 0.03
N VAL A 141 1.46 -14.65 -1.17
CA VAL A 141 0.72 -15.40 -2.21
C VAL A 141 1.46 -16.69 -2.59
N ASN A 142 2.78 -16.63 -2.77
CA ASN A 142 3.59 -17.81 -3.10
C ASN A 142 3.57 -18.87 -1.98
N ALA A 143 3.34 -18.48 -0.73
CA ALA A 143 3.31 -19.39 0.40
C ALA A 143 2.02 -20.23 0.45
N PHE A 144 0.89 -19.68 -0.03
CA PHE A 144 -0.40 -20.34 0.15
C PHE A 144 -1.20 -20.58 -1.13
N ALA A 145 -1.09 -19.77 -2.18
CA ALA A 145 -1.90 -19.97 -3.38
C ALA A 145 -1.22 -20.96 -4.35
N THR A 146 -2.02 -21.72 -5.11
CA THR A 146 -1.51 -22.63 -6.15
C THR A 146 -2.34 -22.56 -7.42
N GLY A 147 -1.82 -23.06 -8.55
CA GLY A 147 -2.57 -23.17 -9.81
C GLY A 147 -3.02 -21.81 -10.37
N ASP A 148 -4.25 -21.76 -10.89
CA ASP A 148 -4.79 -20.57 -11.57
C ASP A 148 -5.04 -19.41 -10.60
N GLU A 149 -5.47 -19.71 -9.37
CA GLU A 149 -5.65 -18.71 -8.31
C GLU A 149 -4.33 -17.98 -8.03
N HIS A 150 -3.24 -18.72 -7.90
CA HIS A 150 -1.91 -18.16 -7.70
C HIS A 150 -1.53 -17.18 -8.83
N GLN A 151 -1.71 -17.58 -10.09
CA GLN A 151 -1.39 -16.70 -11.22
C GLN A 151 -2.26 -15.44 -11.23
N ALA A 152 -3.56 -15.56 -10.94
CA ALA A 152 -4.48 -14.44 -10.84
C ALA A 152 -4.06 -13.46 -9.73
N MET A 153 -3.70 -13.97 -8.54
CA MET A 153 -3.24 -13.16 -7.42
C MET A 153 -1.90 -12.47 -7.71
N LEU A 154 -0.95 -13.13 -8.37
CA LEU A 154 0.32 -12.51 -8.78
C LEU A 154 0.11 -11.38 -9.80
N MET A 155 -0.83 -11.55 -10.73
CA MET A 155 -1.23 -10.46 -11.63
C MET A 155 -1.90 -9.31 -10.87
N GLY A 156 -2.77 -9.64 -9.91
CA GLY A 156 -3.40 -8.69 -9.00
C GLY A 156 -2.38 -7.86 -8.24
N MET A 157 -1.36 -8.50 -7.65
CA MET A 157 -0.26 -7.81 -6.96
C MET A 157 0.43 -6.82 -7.88
N ARG A 158 0.89 -7.26 -9.06
CA ARG A 158 1.55 -6.38 -10.05
C ARG A 158 0.68 -5.19 -10.46
N ARG A 159 -0.63 -5.40 -10.64
CA ARG A 159 -1.59 -4.35 -11.02
C ARG A 159 -1.77 -3.34 -9.88
N PHE A 160 -2.03 -3.83 -8.68
CA PHE A 160 -2.37 -2.99 -7.53
C PHE A 160 -1.16 -2.25 -6.94
N THR A 161 0.05 -2.73 -7.16
CA THR A 161 1.27 -2.06 -6.71
C THR A 161 2.00 -1.33 -7.84
N LYS A 162 1.33 -1.06 -8.96
CA LYS A 162 1.93 -0.29 -10.05
C LYS A 162 2.13 1.17 -9.60
N ALA A 163 3.38 1.64 -9.69
CA ALA A 163 3.74 3.03 -9.44
C ALA A 163 4.24 3.71 -10.73
N PRO A 164 3.96 5.01 -10.93
CA PRO A 164 4.66 5.80 -11.94
C PRO A 164 6.16 5.80 -11.70
N ASN A 165 6.94 5.89 -12.78
CA ASN A 165 8.39 6.01 -12.67
C ASN A 165 8.77 7.33 -12.00
N VAL A 166 9.63 7.28 -10.99
CA VAL A 166 10.17 8.45 -10.31
C VAL A 166 11.69 8.43 -10.48
N ASN A 167 12.28 9.55 -10.90
CA ASN A 167 13.74 9.72 -10.81
C ASN A 167 14.13 9.96 -9.35
N SER A 168 14.11 8.90 -8.56
CA SER A 168 14.31 8.95 -7.12
C SER A 168 15.72 9.40 -6.74
N ILE A 169 16.71 9.22 -7.62
CA ILE A 169 18.07 9.72 -7.41
C ILE A 169 18.08 11.25 -7.42
N ALA A 170 17.48 11.87 -8.45
CA ALA A 170 17.44 13.33 -8.55
C ALA A 170 16.59 13.96 -7.44
N ALA A 171 15.44 13.37 -7.12
CA ALA A 171 14.58 13.84 -6.03
C ALA A 171 15.29 13.77 -4.67
N ARG A 172 15.94 12.64 -4.34
CA ARG A 172 16.71 12.51 -3.10
C ARG A 172 17.87 13.50 -3.00
N ARG A 173 18.53 13.84 -4.12
CA ARG A 173 19.57 14.89 -4.14
C ARG A 173 18.99 16.26 -3.78
N ARG A 174 17.88 16.69 -4.40
CA ARG A 174 17.22 17.96 -4.05
C ARG A 174 16.80 18.04 -2.58
N ILE A 175 16.24 16.95 -2.04
CA ILE A 175 15.87 16.86 -0.62
C ILE A 175 17.13 16.98 0.26
N ALA A 176 18.20 16.25 -0.07
CA ALA A 176 19.44 16.28 0.69
C ALA A 176 20.13 17.65 0.65
N ASP A 177 20.18 18.31 -0.51
CA ASP A 177 20.76 19.64 -0.67
C ASP A 177 20.06 20.65 0.25
N TYR A 178 18.71 20.60 0.33
CA TYR A 178 17.94 21.44 1.25
C TYR A 178 18.25 21.15 2.72
N MET A 179 18.38 19.87 3.10
CA MET A 179 18.73 19.49 4.47
C MET A 179 20.15 19.95 4.85
N ILE A 180 21.11 19.82 3.92
CA ILE A 180 22.50 20.23 4.11
C ILE A 180 22.57 21.75 4.29
N GLU A 181 21.87 22.52 3.45
CA GLU A 181 21.80 23.98 3.57
C GLU A 181 21.27 24.42 4.94
N LYS A 182 20.28 23.70 5.49
CA LYS A 182 19.69 24.01 6.81
C LYS A 182 20.44 23.40 7.99
N ASN A 183 21.33 22.42 7.75
CA ASN A 183 22.07 21.68 8.77
C ASN A 183 21.20 21.07 9.89
N GLN A 184 19.97 20.66 9.55
CA GLN A 184 19.01 20.02 10.45
C GLN A 184 17.97 19.23 9.63
N TYR A 185 16.93 18.68 10.27
CA TYR A 185 15.74 18.18 9.59
C TYR A 185 14.68 19.31 9.49
N PRO A 186 14.48 19.94 8.32
CA PRO A 186 13.72 21.19 8.20
C PRO A 186 12.25 21.00 7.78
N PHE A 187 11.70 19.78 7.84
CA PHE A 187 10.43 19.40 7.20
C PHE A 187 9.24 19.19 8.13
#